data_AF-A0A8H5RAL4-F1
#
_entry.id   AF-A0A8H5RAL4-F1
#
_cell.length_a   1.000
_cell.length_b   1.000
_cell.length_c   1.000
_cell.angle_alpha   90.00
_cell.angle_beta   90.00
_cell.angle_gamma   90.00
#
_symmetry.space_group_name_H-M   'P 1'
#
loop_
_entity.id
_entity.type
_entity.pdbx_description
1 polymer ?
#
loop_
_entity_poly.entity_id
_entity_poly.type
_entity_poly.pdbx_seq_one_letter_code
_entity_poly.pdbx_strand_id
1 'polypeptide(L)'
;MTFPTFPLIWTSRDWSLDPNDTPKSTIWDSKTGFGGNGSPNKTESIYDGRAVQKCLGDGPFKDLFPAHLATNYDPHCLARNWNDGTENVRNMLSENYHKEAVAKVQAVKDYDQYRQELEAGPHGAIHSAIGGDMVSNTSPNDPIFFLYHTQIDRLWSLWQQEDPKTRTIEFAGYKTQD
;
A
#
# COMPACT_ATOMS: atom_id res chain seq x y z
N MET A 1 -15.32 29.24 -14.40
CA MET A 1 -14.22 29.40 -13.42
C MET A 1 -13.36 28.17 -13.52
N THR A 2 -12.18 28.31 -14.12
CA THR A 2 -11.16 27.27 -14.20
C THR A 2 -10.49 27.21 -12.83
N PHE A 3 -10.64 26.08 -12.14
CA PHE A 3 -9.93 25.86 -10.88
C PHE A 3 -8.43 25.72 -11.19
N PRO A 4 -7.56 26.53 -10.58
CA PRO A 4 -6.12 26.32 -10.69
C PRO A 4 -5.79 25.01 -9.97
N THR A 5 -5.14 24.09 -10.67
CA THR A 5 -4.51 22.91 -10.07
C THR A 5 -3.33 23.37 -9.23
N PHE A 6 -3.58 23.63 -7.94
CA PHE A 6 -2.52 23.74 -6.95
C PHE A 6 -1.81 22.38 -6.86
N PRO A 7 -0.48 22.30 -7.04
CA PRO A 7 0.26 21.10 -6.73
C PRO A 7 0.31 21.01 -5.21
N LEU A 8 -0.63 20.27 -4.62
CA LEU A 8 -0.53 19.84 -3.24
C LEU A 8 0.67 18.90 -3.14
N ILE A 9 1.83 19.48 -2.85
CA ILE A 9 2.98 18.79 -2.26
C ILE A 9 2.57 18.49 -0.82
N TRP A 10 1.68 17.54 -0.67
CA TRP A 10 1.57 16.74 0.54
C TRP A 10 2.09 15.38 0.17
N THR A 11 2.72 14.72 1.13
CA THR A 11 3.37 13.43 1.06
C THR A 11 2.39 12.32 0.68
N SER A 12 1.82 12.35 -0.52
CA SER A 12 0.97 11.32 -1.12
C SER A 12 1.48 11.18 -2.55
N ARG A 13 2.52 10.35 -2.72
CA ARG A 13 3.02 10.08 -4.08
C ARG A 13 1.93 9.31 -4.80
N ASP A 14 1.41 9.87 -5.89
CA ASP A 14 0.40 9.23 -6.72
C ASP A 14 1.05 8.06 -7.45
N TRP A 15 0.97 6.88 -6.85
CA TRP A 15 1.60 5.66 -7.31
C TRP A 15 1.00 5.19 -8.67
N SER A 16 -0.16 5.74 -9.09
CA SER A 16 -0.76 5.46 -10.39
C SER A 16 0.02 6.06 -11.57
N LEU A 17 0.95 6.98 -11.28
CA LEU A 17 1.82 7.63 -12.26
C LEU A 17 3.10 6.84 -12.58
N ASP A 18 3.42 5.78 -11.84
CA ASP A 18 4.59 4.92 -12.07
C ASP A 18 4.21 3.47 -12.51
N PRO A 19 3.29 3.26 -13.48
CA PRO A 19 2.75 1.93 -13.78
C PRO A 19 3.76 0.98 -14.45
N ASN A 20 4.81 1.50 -15.08
CA ASN A 20 5.78 0.68 -15.81
C ASN A 20 7.07 0.44 -15.01
N ASP A 21 7.22 1.03 -13.82
CA ASP A 21 8.47 0.98 -13.06
C ASP A 21 8.28 1.21 -11.55
N THR A 22 7.20 0.67 -10.99
CA THR A 22 6.87 0.84 -9.57
C THR A 22 8.03 0.47 -8.62
N PRO A 23 8.83 -0.58 -8.86
CA PRO A 23 10.03 -0.86 -8.07
C PRO A 23 11.15 0.20 -8.18
N LYS A 24 11.19 1.00 -9.26
CA LYS A 24 12.18 2.08 -9.46
C LYS A 24 11.67 3.47 -9.05
N SER A 25 10.46 3.54 -8.50
CA SER A 25 9.92 4.73 -7.86
C SER A 25 10.91 5.29 -6.83
N THR A 26 11.07 6.61 -6.79
CA THR A 26 11.95 7.30 -5.82
C THR A 26 11.49 7.12 -4.37
N ILE A 27 10.24 6.66 -4.16
CA ILE A 27 9.72 6.28 -2.85
C ILE A 27 10.56 5.17 -2.21
N TRP A 28 11.24 4.35 -3.01
CA TRP A 28 12.07 3.24 -2.57
C TRP A 28 13.56 3.57 -2.49
N ASP A 29 13.93 4.84 -2.74
CA ASP A 29 15.33 5.25 -2.61
C ASP A 29 15.86 4.96 -1.20
N SER A 30 17.07 4.41 -1.13
CA SER A 30 17.67 3.94 0.13
C SER A 30 18.16 5.08 1.04
N LYS A 31 18.13 6.33 0.60
CA LYS A 31 18.56 7.50 1.38
C LYS A 31 17.42 8.48 1.62
N THR A 32 16.65 8.79 0.58
CA THR A 32 15.57 9.79 0.61
C THR A 32 14.18 9.17 0.66
N GLY A 33 14.06 7.86 0.44
CA GLY A 33 12.81 7.10 0.46
C GLY A 33 12.70 6.16 1.65
N PHE A 34 11.90 5.12 1.48
CA PHE A 34 11.52 4.14 2.49
C PHE A 34 12.36 2.85 2.42
N GLY A 35 13.45 2.85 1.64
CA GLY A 35 14.23 1.65 1.34
C GLY A 35 13.56 0.74 0.30
N GLY A 36 14.31 -0.24 -0.18
CA GLY A 36 13.94 -1.14 -1.26
C GLY A 36 13.23 -2.42 -0.80
N ASN A 37 13.62 -3.54 -1.41
CA ASN A 37 13.05 -4.87 -1.17
C ASN A 37 13.76 -5.61 -0.03
N GLY A 38 13.21 -6.76 0.37
CA GLY A 38 13.90 -7.71 1.22
C GLY A 38 15.14 -8.31 0.55
N SER A 39 16.23 -8.44 1.29
CA SER A 39 17.48 -9.01 0.78
C SER A 39 17.50 -10.54 0.91
N PRO A 40 17.85 -11.30 -0.13
CA PRO A 40 18.01 -12.76 -0.03
C PRO A 40 19.16 -13.17 0.92
N ASN A 41 20.09 -12.25 1.22
CA ASN A 41 21.22 -12.48 2.11
C ASN A 41 20.93 -12.11 3.58
N LYS A 42 19.74 -11.57 3.88
CA LYS A 42 19.33 -11.18 5.22
C LYS A 42 17.94 -11.75 5.47
N THR A 43 17.89 -12.94 6.07
CA THR A 43 16.64 -13.65 6.35
C THR A 43 16.46 -13.85 7.84
N GLU A 44 15.19 -13.95 8.25
CA GLU A 44 14.80 -14.21 9.63
C GLU A 44 13.66 -15.23 9.68
N SER A 45 13.67 -16.07 10.71
CA SER A 45 12.62 -17.05 10.97
C SER A 45 11.46 -16.37 11.70
N ILE A 46 10.24 -16.63 11.24
CA ILE A 46 9.00 -16.11 11.81
C ILE A 46 8.04 -17.27 12.13
N TYR A 47 6.98 -16.99 12.88
CA TYR A 47 5.98 -17.95 13.31
C TYR A 47 6.61 -19.17 14.02
N ASP A 48 7.51 -18.92 14.96
CA ASP A 48 8.27 -19.95 15.68
C ASP A 48 9.09 -20.87 14.74
N GLY A 49 9.60 -20.32 13.64
CA GLY A 49 10.41 -21.06 12.66
C GLY A 49 9.61 -21.80 11.59
N ARG A 50 8.30 -21.55 11.48
CA ARG A 50 7.45 -22.15 10.43
C ARG A 50 7.57 -21.47 9.07
N ALA A 51 8.06 -20.24 9.03
CA ALA A 51 8.35 -19.53 7.79
C ALA A 51 9.61 -18.70 7.91
N VAL A 52 10.15 -18.28 6.76
CA VAL A 52 11.31 -17.41 6.64
C VAL A 52 10.92 -16.21 5.82
N GLN A 53 11.32 -15.03 6.27
CA GLN A 53 11.15 -13.79 5.52
C GLN A 53 12.48 -13.14 5.19
N LYS A 54 12.47 -12.28 4.17
CA LYS A 54 13.63 -11.49 3.76
C LYS A 54 13.52 -10.11 4.38
N CYS A 55 14.47 -9.79 5.25
CA CYS A 55 14.56 -8.50 5.89
C CYS A 55 14.88 -7.41 4.87
N LEU A 56 14.35 -6.22 5.11
CA LEU A 56 14.68 -5.02 4.35
C LEU A 56 16.21 -4.84 4.28
N GLY A 57 16.73 -4.75 3.05
CA GLY A 57 18.18 -4.76 2.79
C GLY A 57 18.86 -3.41 2.95
N ASP A 58 18.13 -2.31 2.74
CA ASP A 58 18.64 -0.94 2.73
C ASP A 58 17.58 0.06 3.23
N GLY A 59 17.92 1.35 3.21
CA GLY A 59 16.99 2.39 3.64
C GLY A 59 17.08 2.74 5.12
N PRO A 60 16.37 3.80 5.52
CA PRO A 60 16.34 4.28 6.90
C PRO A 60 15.66 3.31 7.87
N PHE A 61 14.88 2.35 7.37
CA PHE A 61 14.09 1.41 8.18
C PHE A 61 14.67 -0.01 8.19
N LYS A 62 15.85 -0.25 7.62
CA LYS A 62 16.46 -1.59 7.53
C LYS A 62 16.72 -2.28 8.89
N ASP A 63 16.81 -1.47 9.94
CA ASP A 63 17.05 -1.89 11.33
C ASP A 63 15.78 -1.77 12.19
N LEU A 64 14.62 -1.46 11.58
CA LEU A 64 13.33 -1.48 12.25
C LEU A 64 12.98 -2.93 12.63
N PHE A 65 12.54 -3.12 13.87
CA PHE A 65 12.28 -4.44 14.44
C PHE A 65 10.90 -4.47 15.11
N PRO A 66 9.81 -4.72 14.35
CA PRO A 66 8.47 -4.84 14.91
C PRO A 66 8.36 -5.98 15.93
N ALA A 67 7.50 -5.80 16.94
CA ALA A 67 7.31 -6.78 18.02
C ALA A 67 6.21 -7.82 17.72
N HIS A 68 5.31 -7.51 16.78
CA HIS A 68 4.12 -8.29 16.52
C HIS A 68 3.97 -8.61 15.04
N LEU A 69 3.61 -9.85 14.75
CA LEU A 69 3.24 -10.32 13.42
C LEU A 69 1.87 -11.00 13.48
N ALA A 70 0.95 -10.50 12.67
CA ALA A 70 -0.44 -10.91 12.68
C ALA A 70 -1.12 -10.79 14.07
N THR A 71 -1.30 -11.92 14.78
CA THR A 71 -1.88 -11.96 16.12
C THR A 71 -0.87 -12.36 17.20
N ASN A 72 0.38 -12.62 16.83
CA ASN A 72 1.40 -13.15 17.74
C ASN A 72 2.39 -12.06 18.18
N TYR A 73 2.93 -12.20 19.38
CA TYR A 73 4.19 -11.56 19.73
C TYR A 73 5.32 -12.37 19.09
N ASP A 74 5.87 -11.84 18.01
CA ASP A 74 6.88 -12.48 17.18
C ASP A 74 7.83 -11.39 16.71
N PRO A 75 8.82 -10.98 17.52
CA PRO A 75 9.71 -9.90 17.14
C PRO A 75 10.60 -10.27 15.95
N HIS A 76 10.62 -9.42 14.92
CA HIS A 76 11.30 -9.69 13.65
C HIS A 76 11.80 -8.41 12.98
N CYS A 77 12.66 -8.54 11.98
CA CYS A 77 13.06 -7.45 11.10
C CYS A 77 11.93 -7.03 10.16
N LEU A 78 11.80 -5.73 9.87
CA LEU A 78 10.88 -5.29 8.81
C LEU A 78 11.16 -6.02 7.49
N ALA A 79 10.14 -6.61 6.87
CA ALA A 79 10.27 -7.42 5.67
C ALA A 79 9.41 -6.92 4.51
N ARG A 80 9.95 -7.02 3.30
CA ARG A 80 9.25 -6.82 2.03
C ARG A 80 9.59 -7.95 1.08
N ASN A 81 8.68 -8.28 0.18
CA ASN A 81 8.89 -9.37 -0.78
C ASN A 81 8.24 -9.02 -2.12
N TRP A 82 8.83 -8.05 -2.81
CA TRP A 82 8.31 -7.58 -4.08
C TRP A 82 8.37 -8.66 -5.15
N ASN A 83 7.41 -8.58 -6.06
CA ASN A 83 7.44 -9.30 -7.32
C ASN A 83 7.91 -8.33 -8.43
N ASP A 84 9.21 -8.00 -8.40
CA ASP A 84 9.85 -6.91 -9.16
C ASP A 84 10.62 -7.37 -10.41
N GLY A 85 10.51 -8.66 -10.76
CA GLY A 85 11.23 -9.24 -11.89
C GLY A 85 12.56 -9.91 -11.54
N THR A 86 13.07 -9.81 -10.31
CA THR A 86 14.34 -10.48 -9.94
C THR A 86 14.15 -11.96 -9.61
N GLU A 87 13.05 -12.33 -8.97
CA GLU A 87 12.73 -13.73 -8.60
C GLU A 87 11.47 -14.28 -9.26
N ASN A 88 10.50 -13.40 -9.52
CA ASN A 88 9.29 -13.71 -10.28
C ASN A 88 9.09 -12.56 -11.28
N VAL A 89 8.86 -12.88 -12.56
CA VAL A 89 8.66 -11.86 -13.61
C VAL A 89 7.30 -11.20 -13.42
N ARG A 90 7.23 -10.11 -12.66
CA ARG A 90 6.11 -9.15 -12.61
C ARG A 90 6.62 -7.73 -12.31
N ASN A 91 5.68 -6.81 -12.13
CA ASN A 91 5.85 -5.37 -11.97
C ASN A 91 5.12 -4.89 -10.70
N MET A 92 5.22 -5.63 -9.60
CA MET A 92 4.50 -5.33 -8.36
C MET A 92 2.97 -5.23 -8.54
N LEU A 93 2.33 -6.01 -9.43
CA LEU A 93 0.87 -5.98 -9.65
C LEU A 93 0.33 -4.63 -10.16
N SER A 94 1.16 -3.82 -10.83
CA SER A 94 0.82 -2.44 -11.20
C SER A 94 -0.48 -2.29 -11.99
N GLU A 95 -0.87 -3.30 -12.78
CA GLU A 95 -2.12 -3.32 -13.52
C GLU A 95 -3.39 -3.27 -12.63
N ASN A 96 -3.27 -3.60 -11.34
CA ASN A 96 -4.42 -3.60 -10.44
C ASN A 96 -4.60 -2.27 -9.71
N TYR A 97 -3.66 -1.36 -9.88
CA TYR A 97 -3.71 -0.09 -9.21
C TYR A 97 -3.47 1.09 -10.17
N HIS A 98 -2.78 0.93 -11.31
CA HIS A 98 -2.55 2.00 -12.30
C HIS A 98 -3.79 2.86 -12.65
N LYS A 99 -3.56 4.03 -13.28
CA LYS A 99 -4.58 5.06 -13.54
C LYS A 99 -5.91 4.52 -14.09
N GLU A 100 -5.91 3.52 -14.98
CA GLU A 100 -7.13 2.90 -15.50
C GLU A 100 -7.88 2.08 -14.45
N ALA A 101 -7.18 1.35 -13.57
CA ALA A 101 -7.79 0.63 -12.45
C ALA A 101 -8.42 1.61 -11.44
N VAL A 102 -7.69 2.66 -11.06
CA VAL A 102 -8.22 3.72 -10.18
C VAL A 102 -9.41 4.43 -10.81
N ALA A 103 -9.35 4.76 -12.11
CA ALA A 103 -10.45 5.42 -12.81
C ALA A 103 -11.73 4.58 -12.82
N LYS A 104 -11.62 3.25 -12.95
CA LYS A 104 -12.78 2.35 -12.86
C LYS A 104 -13.45 2.42 -11.49
N VAL A 105 -12.66 2.35 -10.41
CA VAL A 105 -13.18 2.43 -9.04
C VAL A 105 -13.78 3.82 -8.76
N GLN A 106 -13.11 4.91 -9.16
CA GLN A 106 -13.62 6.27 -8.96
C GLN A 106 -14.95 6.55 -9.70
N ALA A 107 -15.27 5.77 -10.73
CA ALA A 107 -16.54 5.89 -11.47
C ALA A 107 -17.73 5.21 -10.77
N VAL A 108 -17.49 4.40 -9.72
CA VAL A 108 -18.56 3.75 -8.95
C VAL A 108 -19.39 4.80 -8.22
N LYS A 109 -20.71 4.66 -8.25
CA LYS A 109 -21.63 5.66 -7.67
C LYS A 109 -22.11 5.33 -6.28
N ASP A 110 -22.42 4.07 -6.04
CA ASP A 110 -22.90 3.57 -4.76
C ASP A 110 -21.74 3.46 -3.77
N TYR A 111 -21.92 3.97 -2.55
CA TYR A 111 -20.88 3.93 -1.53
C TYR A 111 -20.47 2.51 -1.15
N ASP A 112 -21.43 1.59 -1.01
CA ASP A 112 -21.17 0.23 -0.55
C ASP A 112 -20.33 -0.56 -1.57
N GLN A 113 -20.64 -0.36 -2.85
CA GLN A 113 -19.85 -0.90 -3.95
C GLN A 113 -18.49 -0.20 -4.06
N TYR A 114 -18.44 1.13 -3.90
CA TYR A 114 -17.19 1.89 -4.00
C TYR A 114 -16.17 1.44 -2.97
N ARG A 115 -16.56 1.33 -1.68
CA ARG A 115 -15.66 0.87 -0.62
C ARG A 115 -15.12 -0.53 -0.90
N GLN A 116 -15.96 -1.44 -1.40
CA GLN A 116 -15.59 -2.83 -1.68
C GLN A 116 -14.62 -2.91 -2.85
N GLU A 117 -14.88 -2.17 -3.93
CA GLU A 117 -13.99 -2.14 -5.11
C GLU A 117 -12.66 -1.44 -4.82
N LEU A 118 -12.67 -0.38 -4.00
CA LEU A 118 -11.44 0.29 -3.57
C LEU A 118 -10.59 -0.64 -2.69
N GLU A 119 -11.22 -1.32 -1.72
CA GLU A 119 -10.59 -2.23 -0.77
C GLU A 119 -10.02 -3.49 -1.45
N ALA A 120 -10.79 -4.12 -2.34
CA ALA A 120 -10.39 -5.33 -3.04
C ALA A 120 -9.49 -5.07 -4.26
N GLY A 121 -9.58 -3.88 -4.86
CA GLY A 121 -8.80 -3.48 -6.02
C GLY A 121 -7.48 -2.82 -5.61
N PRO A 122 -7.33 -1.50 -5.82
CA PRO A 122 -6.06 -0.80 -5.58
C PRO A 122 -5.47 -1.03 -4.18
N HIS A 123 -6.29 -0.96 -3.12
CA HIS A 123 -5.91 -1.19 -1.73
C HIS A 123 -5.21 -2.55 -1.53
N GLY A 124 -5.96 -3.64 -1.74
CA GLY A 124 -5.43 -4.99 -1.55
C GLY A 124 -4.26 -5.31 -2.48
N ALA A 125 -4.26 -4.76 -3.69
CA ALA A 125 -3.20 -4.98 -4.66
C ALA A 125 -1.84 -4.44 -4.18
N ILE A 126 -1.79 -3.28 -3.53
CA ILE A 126 -0.52 -2.69 -3.07
C ILE A 126 0.00 -3.35 -1.81
N HIS A 127 -0.89 -3.71 -0.87
CA HIS A 127 -0.53 -4.57 0.26
C HIS A 127 0.14 -5.86 -0.24
N SER A 128 -0.47 -6.51 -1.24
CA SER A 128 0.05 -7.73 -1.85
C SER A 128 1.35 -7.50 -2.65
N ALA A 129 1.46 -6.35 -3.31
CA ALA A 129 2.61 -6.00 -4.14
C ALA A 129 3.90 -5.78 -3.36
N ILE A 130 3.79 -5.14 -2.18
CA ILE A 130 4.92 -4.89 -1.29
C ILE A 130 5.30 -6.18 -0.55
N GLY A 131 4.31 -6.98 -0.16
CA GLY A 131 4.56 -8.26 0.51
C GLY A 131 5.13 -8.09 1.92
N GLY A 132 5.57 -9.20 2.52
CA GLY A 132 6.16 -9.19 3.87
C GLY A 132 5.17 -8.65 4.92
N ASP A 133 5.63 -7.67 5.72
CA ASP A 133 4.82 -7.04 6.75
C ASP A 133 3.53 -6.41 6.22
N MET A 134 3.56 -5.89 4.98
CA MET A 134 2.41 -5.22 4.36
C MET A 134 1.22 -6.14 4.05
N VAL A 135 1.33 -7.47 4.18
CA VAL A 135 0.23 -8.40 3.84
C VAL A 135 -0.72 -8.65 5.02
N SER A 136 -0.21 -8.60 6.24
CA SER A 136 -0.96 -8.99 7.43
C SER A 136 -1.76 -7.82 8.03
N ASN A 137 -2.58 -8.10 9.03
CA ASN A 137 -3.24 -7.06 9.84
C ASN A 137 -2.24 -6.20 10.64
N THR A 138 -0.95 -6.59 10.70
CA THR A 138 0.14 -5.77 11.21
C THR A 138 0.87 -4.98 10.12
N SER A 139 0.24 -4.77 8.95
CA SER A 139 0.80 -3.91 7.88
C SER A 139 1.26 -2.52 8.30
N PRO A 140 0.72 -1.86 9.35
CA PRO A 140 1.31 -0.63 9.88
C PRO A 140 2.74 -0.75 10.45
N ASN A 141 3.27 -1.97 10.60
CA ASN A 141 4.69 -2.21 10.91
C ASN A 141 5.61 -1.58 9.86
N ASP A 142 5.21 -1.57 8.58
CA ASP A 142 5.96 -0.90 7.52
C ASP A 142 5.57 0.59 7.47
N PRO A 143 6.50 1.54 7.68
CA PRO A 143 6.18 2.97 7.63
C PRO A 143 5.58 3.44 6.30
N ILE A 144 5.75 2.69 5.21
CA ILE A 144 5.10 2.98 3.93
C ILE A 144 3.57 2.91 4.00
N PHE A 145 3.02 2.16 4.96
CA PHE A 145 1.59 2.00 5.21
C PHE A 145 0.87 3.35 5.28
N PHE A 146 1.42 4.30 6.05
CA PHE A 146 0.78 5.60 6.26
C PHE A 146 0.74 6.44 4.99
N LEU A 147 1.84 6.43 4.23
CA LEU A 147 1.92 7.10 2.93
C LEU A 147 0.93 6.49 1.94
N TYR A 148 0.80 5.17 1.96
CA TYR A 148 -0.14 4.45 1.11
C TYR A 148 -1.60 4.78 1.45
N HIS A 149 -1.97 4.70 2.73
CA HIS A 149 -3.32 5.02 3.19
C HIS A 149 -3.68 6.50 3.01
N THR A 150 -2.69 7.40 3.00
CA THR A 150 -2.92 8.81 2.62
C THR A 150 -3.41 8.92 1.18
N GLN A 151 -2.89 8.10 0.26
CA GLN A 151 -3.39 8.08 -1.12
C GLN A 151 -4.78 7.44 -1.21
N ILE A 152 -5.07 6.40 -0.43
CA ILE A 152 -6.43 5.82 -0.33
C ILE A 152 -7.43 6.87 0.15
N ASP A 153 -7.08 7.61 1.21
CA ASP A 153 -7.89 8.72 1.73
C ASP A 153 -8.08 9.83 0.69
N ARG A 154 -7.03 10.19 -0.06
CA ARG A 154 -7.13 11.13 -1.19
C ARG A 154 -8.12 10.64 -2.24
N LEU A 155 -8.10 9.36 -2.63
CA LEU A 155 -9.05 8.81 -3.61
C LEU A 155 -10.48 8.89 -3.10
N TRP A 156 -10.70 8.54 -1.83
CA TRP A 156 -12.01 8.66 -1.18
C TRP A 156 -12.49 10.12 -1.14
N SER A 157 -11.62 11.06 -0.79
CA SER A 157 -11.94 12.49 -0.80
C SER A 157 -12.30 13.00 -2.19
N LEU A 158 -11.56 12.60 -3.23
CA LEU A 158 -11.88 12.93 -4.63
C LEU A 158 -13.23 12.35 -5.04
N TRP A 159 -13.54 11.12 -4.64
CA TRP A 159 -14.84 10.50 -4.90
C TRP A 159 -15.97 11.28 -4.21
N GLN A 160 -15.79 11.69 -2.96
CA GLN A 160 -16.79 12.51 -2.26
C GLN A 160 -17.01 13.88 -2.92
N GLN A 161 -15.97 14.47 -3.49
CA GLN A 161 -16.03 15.78 -4.15
C GLN A 161 -16.87 15.81 -5.43
N GLU A 162 -17.11 14.66 -6.08
CA GLU A 162 -17.97 14.56 -7.27
C GLU A 162 -19.47 14.77 -6.96
N ASP A 163 -19.92 14.43 -5.75
CA ASP A 163 -21.26 14.77 -5.25
C ASP A 163 -21.24 15.00 -3.74
N PRO A 164 -20.76 16.16 -3.27
CA PRO A 164 -20.51 16.39 -1.85
C PRO A 164 -21.78 16.35 -0.99
N LYS A 165 -22.94 16.67 -1.57
CA LYS A 165 -24.21 16.70 -0.82
C LYS A 165 -24.66 15.31 -0.40
N THR A 166 -24.40 14.32 -1.24
CA THR A 166 -24.78 12.93 -1.01
C THR A 166 -23.62 12.16 -0.37
N ARG A 167 -22.42 12.23 -0.97
CA ARG A 167 -21.30 11.34 -0.66
C ARG A 167 -20.57 11.63 0.65
N THR A 168 -20.75 12.81 1.23
CA THR A 168 -20.15 13.16 2.54
C THR A 168 -20.92 12.59 3.73
N ILE A 169 -22.14 12.10 3.50
CA ILE A 169 -23.02 11.54 4.53
C ILE A 169 -23.38 10.07 4.27
N GLU A 170 -22.96 9.51 3.14
CA GLU A 170 -23.18 8.11 2.80
C GLU A 170 -22.33 7.18 3.67
N PHE A 171 -22.95 6.12 4.17
CA PHE A 171 -22.32 5.02 4.88
C PHE A 171 -23.12 3.75 4.62
N ALA A 172 -22.44 2.62 4.51
CA ALA A 172 -23.02 1.30 4.30
C ALA A 172 -22.04 0.20 4.73
N GLY A 173 -22.53 -1.03 4.81
CA GLY A 173 -21.76 -2.21 5.18
C GLY A 173 -22.26 -2.87 6.47
N TYR A 174 -21.80 -4.10 6.69
CA TYR A 174 -22.13 -4.84 7.89
C TYR A 174 -21.33 -4.33 9.08
N LYS A 175 -22.01 -4.15 10.21
CA LYS A 175 -21.34 -3.93 11.48
C LYS A 175 -20.82 -5.27 11.99
N THR A 176 -19.56 -5.60 11.72
CA THR A 176 -18.87 -6.71 12.38
C THR A 176 -18.14 -6.14 13.60
N GLN A 177 -18.87 -6.03 14.72
CA GLN A 177 -18.26 -5.92 16.04
C GLN A 177 -18.28 -7.33 16.62
N ASP A 178 -17.11 -7.96 16.67
CA ASP A 178 -16.85 -9.05 17.62
C ASP A 178 -16.14 -8.46 18.84
#